data_AF-A0A6A7ZIR3-F1
#
_entry.id   AF-A0A6A7ZIR3-F1
#
_cell.length_a   1.000
_cell.length_b   1.000
_cell.length_c   1.000
_cell.angle_alpha   90.00
_cell.angle_beta   90.00
_cell.angle_gamma   90.00
#
_symmetry.space_group_name_H-M   'P 1'
#
loop_
_entity.id
_entity.type
_entity.pdbx_description
1 polymer ?
#
loop_
_entity_poly.entity_id
_entity_poly.type
_entity_poly.pdbx_seq_one_letter_code
_entity_poly.pdbx_strand_id
1 'polypeptide(L)'
;MNTSIIPELEEQRRDALVAYYLGQMVTSSPSAAPIRITTPEDLYEYLLIDNQVSAQVETSRVAQAIASLQQYIHAIYNRMEPGYPYDFTQEQLNRWHDGMSEYSTWAGYQMIEDYPENYIDPTLRQHKSSQFQAFEMELAQSRITHDSVQTALKNYLRMLRSTCCAAAASRNLHGTQRYLLKTT
;
A
#
# COMPACT_ATOMS: atom_id res chain seq x y z
N MET A 1 6.48 14.71 -42.63
CA MET A 1 6.62 16.09 -42.10
C MET A 1 7.69 16.05 -41.04
N ASN A 2 8.68 16.94 -41.08
CA ASN A 2 9.89 16.86 -40.26
C ASN A 2 9.53 17.23 -38.81
N THR A 3 9.24 16.23 -37.97
CA THR A 3 8.80 16.40 -36.57
C THR A 3 9.94 16.79 -35.61
N SER A 4 11.17 16.96 -36.09
CA SER A 4 12.33 17.14 -35.20
C SER A 4 12.52 18.56 -34.64
N ILE A 5 11.91 19.59 -35.26
CA ILE A 5 12.20 20.99 -34.90
C ILE A 5 11.52 21.39 -33.58
N ILE A 6 10.29 20.91 -33.32
CA ILE A 6 9.53 21.30 -32.12
C ILE A 6 10.21 20.79 -30.84
N PRO A 7 10.59 19.50 -30.73
CA PRO A 7 11.31 19.00 -29.55
C PRO A 7 12.59 19.78 -29.25
N GLU A 8 13.38 20.10 -30.29
CA GLU A 8 14.62 20.86 -30.16
C GLU A 8 14.39 22.27 -29.63
N LEU A 9 13.35 22.97 -30.11
CA LEU A 9 13.00 24.31 -29.63
C LEU A 9 12.50 24.30 -28.18
N GLU A 10 11.72 23.29 -27.78
CA GLU A 10 11.25 23.17 -26.40
C GLU A 10 12.40 22.87 -25.42
N GLU A 11 13.37 22.04 -25.82
CA GLU A 11 14.58 21.78 -25.03
C GLU A 11 15.45 23.05 -24.90
N GLN A 12 15.68 23.78 -25.99
CA GLN A 12 16.40 25.07 -25.94
C GLN A 12 15.69 26.11 -25.07
N ARG A 13 14.35 26.17 -25.15
CA ARG A 13 13.54 27.07 -24.32
C ARG A 13 13.63 26.71 -22.83
N ARG A 14 13.54 25.42 -22.51
CA ARG A 14 13.71 24.89 -21.16
C ARG A 14 15.07 25.30 -20.59
N ASP A 15 16.15 25.05 -21.33
CA ASP A 15 17.52 25.38 -20.89
C ASP A 15 17.70 26.88 -20.66
N ALA A 16 17.16 27.72 -21.55
CA ALA A 16 17.17 29.17 -21.40
C ALA A 16 16.39 29.65 -20.16
N LEU A 17 15.22 29.06 -19.89
CA LEU A 17 14.40 29.39 -18.72
C LEU A 17 15.05 28.95 -17.41
N VAL A 18 15.67 27.77 -17.38
CA VAL A 18 16.43 27.27 -16.22
C VAL A 18 17.60 28.21 -15.92
N ALA A 19 18.40 28.56 -16.93
CA ALA A 19 19.52 29.49 -16.77
C ALA A 19 19.05 30.88 -16.28
N TYR A 20 17.94 31.38 -16.82
CA TYR A 20 17.35 32.65 -16.38
C TYR A 20 16.88 32.59 -14.92
N TYR A 21 16.17 31.54 -14.52
CA TYR A 21 15.65 31.40 -13.17
C TYR A 21 16.78 31.33 -12.13
N LEU A 22 17.81 30.50 -12.39
CA LEU A 22 19.01 30.37 -11.55
C LEU A 22 19.79 31.70 -11.46
N GLY A 23 19.98 32.40 -12.58
CA GLY A 23 20.81 33.60 -12.62
C GLY A 23 20.14 34.86 -12.07
N GLN A 24 18.83 35.04 -12.28
CA GLN A 24 18.14 36.31 -12.01
C GLN A 24 17.13 36.22 -10.86
N MET A 25 16.34 35.14 -10.79
CA MET A 25 15.23 35.06 -9.83
C MET A 25 15.67 34.57 -8.45
N VAL A 26 16.53 33.55 -8.40
CA VAL A 26 17.07 33.03 -7.13
C VAL A 26 17.94 34.09 -6.44
N THR A 27 18.72 34.86 -7.20
CA THR A 27 19.62 35.90 -6.68
C THR A 27 18.88 37.16 -6.20
N SER A 28 17.71 37.45 -6.77
CA SER A 28 16.92 38.65 -6.45
C SER A 28 15.88 38.44 -5.35
N SER A 29 15.57 37.18 -5.00
CA SER A 29 14.52 36.87 -4.01
C SER A 29 15.11 36.62 -2.61
N PRO A 30 14.73 37.41 -1.58
CA PRO A 30 15.10 37.13 -0.20
C PRO A 30 14.43 35.86 0.38
N SER A 31 13.38 35.33 -0.27
CA SER A 31 12.63 34.15 0.21
C SER A 31 13.22 32.81 -0.24
N ALA A 32 14.09 32.82 -1.25
CA ALA A 32 14.86 31.63 -1.66
C ALA A 32 16.03 31.33 -0.71
N ALA A 33 16.28 32.22 0.26
CA ALA A 33 17.44 32.19 1.15
C ALA A 33 17.66 30.91 2.00
N PRO A 34 16.67 30.05 2.34
CA PRO A 34 16.98 28.83 3.09
C PRO A 34 17.55 27.71 2.21
N ILE A 35 17.33 27.72 0.89
CA ILE A 35 17.74 26.64 -0.02
C ILE A 35 18.70 27.26 -1.05
N ARG A 36 19.98 26.90 -0.96
CA ARG A 36 21.00 27.35 -1.92
C ARG A 36 20.77 26.67 -3.29
N ILE A 37 19.83 27.19 -4.06
CA ILE A 37 19.55 26.70 -5.42
C ILE A 37 20.64 27.25 -6.34
N THR A 38 21.58 26.39 -6.73
CA THR A 38 22.74 26.77 -7.57
C THR A 38 22.84 25.96 -8.85
N THR A 39 22.31 24.75 -8.83
CA THR A 39 22.36 23.79 -9.93
C THR A 39 20.96 23.52 -10.48
N PRO A 40 20.84 23.05 -11.74
CA PRO A 40 19.57 22.57 -12.28
C PRO A 40 18.95 21.44 -11.44
N GLU A 41 19.77 20.61 -10.79
CA GLU A 41 19.33 19.56 -9.88
C GLU A 41 18.67 20.15 -8.63
N ASP A 42 19.27 21.19 -8.03
CA ASP A 42 18.66 21.91 -6.91
C ASP A 42 17.30 22.51 -7.31
N LEU A 43 17.19 22.97 -8.57
CA LEU A 43 15.95 23.52 -9.10
C LEU A 43 14.88 22.44 -9.31
N TYR A 44 15.28 21.24 -9.72
CA TYR A 44 14.40 20.06 -9.79
C TYR A 44 13.87 19.69 -8.41
N GLU A 45 14.75 19.59 -7.41
CA GLU A 45 14.34 19.27 -6.04
C GLU A 45 13.38 20.32 -5.48
N TYR A 46 13.64 21.60 -5.76
CA TYR A 46 12.79 22.70 -5.31
C TYR A 46 11.42 22.75 -6.01
N LEU A 47 11.37 22.57 -7.34
CA LEU A 47 10.12 22.66 -8.11
C LEU A 47 9.37 21.32 -8.20
N LEU A 48 10.00 20.21 -7.78
CA LEU A 48 9.46 18.85 -7.84
C LEU A 48 9.08 18.42 -9.26
N ILE A 49 9.73 19.00 -10.28
CA ILE A 49 9.50 18.71 -11.69
C ILE A 49 10.84 18.71 -12.42
N ASP A 50 11.09 17.62 -13.14
CA ASP A 50 12.37 17.42 -13.81
C ASP A 50 12.51 18.40 -14.99
N ASN A 51 13.53 19.24 -14.90
CA ASN A 51 13.86 20.28 -15.87
C ASN A 51 14.94 19.84 -16.89
N GLN A 52 15.33 18.57 -16.88
CA GLN A 52 16.31 17.96 -17.78
C GLN A 52 15.70 16.89 -18.70
N VAL A 53 14.39 16.61 -18.59
CA VAL A 53 13.66 15.65 -19.44
C VAL A 53 13.59 16.11 -20.90
N SER A 54 13.83 15.19 -21.83
CA SER A 54 13.64 15.43 -23.27
C SER A 54 12.18 15.65 -23.63
N ALA A 55 11.93 16.48 -24.65
CA ALA A 55 10.58 16.78 -25.13
C ALA A 55 9.83 15.57 -25.72
N GLN A 56 10.46 14.40 -25.85
CA GLN A 56 9.84 13.16 -26.32
C GLN A 56 9.08 12.39 -25.22
N VAL A 57 9.32 12.70 -23.95
CA VAL A 57 8.65 12.01 -22.83
C VAL A 57 7.26 12.59 -22.63
N GLU A 58 6.24 11.76 -22.83
CA GLU A 58 4.84 12.15 -22.63
C GLU A 58 4.35 11.73 -21.23
N THR A 59 3.76 12.67 -20.51
CA THR A 59 3.09 12.41 -19.22
C THR A 59 1.77 13.17 -19.17
N SER A 60 0.81 12.63 -18.41
CA SER A 60 -0.43 13.37 -18.14
C SER A 60 -0.20 14.39 -17.03
N ARG A 61 -0.96 15.49 -17.03
CA ARG A 61 -0.86 16.51 -15.97
C ARG A 61 -1.11 15.94 -14.58
N VAL A 62 -2.04 14.98 -14.47
CA VAL A 62 -2.37 14.32 -13.21
C VAL A 62 -1.24 13.40 -12.76
N ALA A 63 -0.68 12.60 -13.66
CA ALA A 63 0.45 11.72 -13.34
C ALA A 63 1.67 12.52 -12.88
N GLN A 64 1.97 13.65 -13.54
CA GLN A 64 3.06 14.53 -13.11
C GLN A 64 2.82 15.12 -11.72
N ALA A 65 1.60 15.60 -11.44
CA ALA A 65 1.26 16.14 -10.12
C ALA A 65 1.37 15.08 -9.02
N ILE A 66 0.95 13.84 -9.30
CA ILE A 66 1.10 12.70 -8.39
C ILE A 66 2.58 12.44 -8.11
N ALA A 67 3.42 12.37 -9.16
CA ALA A 67 4.86 12.14 -9.02
C ALA A 67 5.55 13.23 -8.18
N SER A 68 5.23 14.51 -8.42
CA SER A 68 5.75 15.63 -7.64
C SER A 68 5.38 15.52 -6.16
N LEU A 69 4.12 15.18 -5.85
CA LEU A 69 3.67 15.00 -4.47
C LEU A 69 4.31 13.78 -3.80
N GLN A 70 4.43 12.66 -4.53
CA GLN A 70 5.11 11.46 -4.03
C GLN A 70 6.56 11.75 -3.68
N GLN A 71 7.31 12.41 -4.58
CA GLN A 71 8.68 12.83 -4.34
C GLN A 71 8.79 13.71 -3.09
N TYR A 72 7.89 14.69 -2.93
CA TYR A 72 7.90 15.57 -1.77
C TYR A 72 7.65 14.82 -0.46
N ILE A 73 6.66 13.93 -0.42
CA ILE A 73 6.36 13.14 0.78
C ILE A 73 7.53 12.20 1.12
N HIS A 74 8.18 11.60 0.11
CA HIS A 74 9.39 10.82 0.32
C HIS A 74 10.54 11.66 0.90
N ALA A 75 10.75 12.87 0.39
CA ALA A 75 11.78 13.78 0.89
C ALA A 75 11.51 14.19 2.35
N ILE A 76 10.25 14.41 2.73
CA ILE A 76 9.83 14.67 4.13
C ILE A 76 10.16 13.46 5.02
N TYR A 77 9.73 12.25 4.65
CA TYR A 77 9.95 11.06 5.47
C TYR A 77 11.43 10.68 5.58
N ASN A 78 12.24 11.02 4.57
CA ASN A 78 13.70 10.85 4.60
C ASN A 78 14.45 11.99 5.30
N ARG A 79 13.76 12.97 5.89
CA ARG A 79 14.33 14.16 6.55
C ARG A 79 15.23 15.01 5.63
N MET A 80 14.94 15.00 4.33
CA MET A 80 15.64 15.83 3.35
C MET A 80 15.03 17.25 3.28
N GLU A 81 13.74 17.39 3.63
CA GLU A 81 13.05 18.68 3.64
C GLU A 81 13.16 19.39 5.00
N PRO A 82 13.55 20.68 5.04
CA PRO A 82 13.51 21.49 6.25
C PRO A 82 12.07 21.81 6.68
N GLY A 83 11.85 22.07 7.97
CA GLY A 83 10.53 22.49 8.48
C GLY A 83 9.67 21.37 9.09
N TYR A 84 10.18 20.14 9.11
CA TYR A 84 9.54 18.97 9.73
C TYR A 84 10.34 18.46 10.93
N PRO A 85 10.30 19.17 12.10
CA PRO A 85 11.12 18.82 13.26
C PRO A 85 10.56 17.64 14.09
N TYR A 86 9.38 17.13 13.75
CA TYR A 86 8.72 16.07 14.49
C TYR A 86 9.10 14.70 13.95
N ASP A 87 9.12 13.70 14.84
CA ASP A 87 9.34 12.31 14.46
C ASP A 87 8.05 11.68 13.94
N PHE A 88 8.17 10.91 12.86
CA PHE A 88 7.08 10.08 12.34
C PHE A 88 7.05 8.75 13.10
N THR A 89 5.86 8.24 13.38
CA THR A 89 5.74 6.91 13.98
C THR A 89 6.13 5.84 12.95
N GLN A 90 6.62 4.70 13.42
CA GLN A 90 6.96 3.57 12.53
C GLN A 90 5.73 3.12 11.72
N GLU A 91 4.53 3.20 12.30
CA GLU A 91 3.28 2.87 11.62
C GLU A 91 2.98 3.82 10.45
N GLN A 92 3.20 5.12 10.61
CA GLN A 92 3.03 6.09 9.53
C GLN A 92 3.99 5.83 8.38
N LEU A 93 5.26 5.57 8.70
CA LEU A 93 6.29 5.26 7.70
C LEU A 93 5.92 3.99 6.94
N ASN A 94 5.60 2.89 7.65
CA ASN A 94 5.23 1.63 7.02
C ASN A 94 3.99 1.79 6.14
N ARG A 95 2.96 2.51 6.61
CA ARG A 95 1.75 2.74 5.80
C ARG A 95 2.06 3.45 4.48
N TRP A 96 2.95 4.45 4.51
CA TRP A 96 3.37 5.13 3.30
C TRP A 96 4.16 4.21 2.37
N HIS A 97 5.22 3.59 2.88
CA HIS A 97 6.13 2.76 2.11
C HIS A 97 5.44 1.51 1.53
N ASP A 98 4.62 0.83 2.32
CA ASP A 98 4.01 -0.44 1.93
C ASP A 98 2.75 -0.27 1.07
N GLY A 99 2.19 0.94 0.96
CA GLY A 99 0.89 1.10 0.32
C GLY A 99 0.57 2.43 -0.34
N MET A 100 0.77 3.54 0.38
CA MET A 100 0.28 4.84 -0.11
C MET A 100 1.23 5.51 -1.12
N SER A 101 2.48 5.08 -1.17
CA SER A 101 3.51 5.67 -2.05
C SER A 101 3.35 5.28 -3.53
N GLU A 102 2.66 4.18 -3.85
CA GLU A 102 2.44 3.74 -5.22
C GLU A 102 0.94 3.71 -5.57
N TYR A 103 0.58 4.28 -6.71
CA TYR A 103 -0.82 4.36 -7.15
C TYR A 103 -1.48 2.99 -7.28
N SER A 104 -0.80 2.00 -7.88
CA SER A 104 -1.33 0.65 -8.09
C SER A 104 -1.71 -0.03 -6.78
N THR A 105 -0.83 0.08 -5.78
CA THR A 105 -1.01 -0.52 -4.46
C THR A 105 -2.11 0.19 -3.69
N TRP A 106 -2.11 1.52 -3.70
CA TRP A 106 -3.20 2.33 -3.13
C TRP A 106 -4.55 1.98 -3.75
N ALA A 107 -4.63 1.88 -5.08
CA ALA A 107 -5.84 1.49 -5.78
C ALA A 107 -6.29 0.07 -5.40
N GLY A 108 -5.34 -0.86 -5.24
CA GLY A 108 -5.60 -2.19 -4.72
C GLY A 108 -6.25 -2.17 -3.33
N TYR A 109 -5.73 -1.35 -2.41
CA TYR A 109 -6.33 -1.19 -1.07
C TYR A 109 -7.76 -0.65 -1.14
N GLN A 110 -8.02 0.37 -1.96
CA GLN A 110 -9.36 0.91 -2.15
C GLN A 110 -10.31 -0.14 -2.75
N MET A 111 -9.82 -0.91 -3.72
CA MET A 111 -10.62 -1.97 -4.34
C MET A 111 -10.92 -3.12 -3.37
N ILE A 112 -10.06 -3.42 -2.40
CA ILE A 112 -10.35 -4.42 -1.35
C ILE A 112 -11.43 -3.91 -0.39
N GLU A 113 -11.42 -2.61 -0.07
CA GLU A 113 -12.41 -1.97 0.79
C GLU A 113 -13.80 -1.93 0.13
N ASP A 114 -13.84 -1.54 -1.14
CA ASP A 114 -15.09 -1.38 -1.89
C ASP A 114 -15.63 -2.71 -2.47
N TYR A 115 -14.74 -3.59 -2.94
CA TYR A 115 -15.07 -4.83 -3.65
C TYR A 115 -14.26 -6.03 -3.14
N PRO A 116 -14.43 -6.41 -1.86
CA PRO A 116 -13.67 -7.52 -1.27
C PRO A 116 -13.89 -8.86 -1.99
N GLU A 117 -15.06 -9.07 -2.60
CA GLU A 117 -15.39 -10.30 -3.34
C GLU A 117 -14.43 -10.59 -4.50
N ASN A 118 -13.81 -9.56 -5.09
CA ASN A 118 -12.82 -9.73 -6.16
C ASN A 118 -11.51 -10.37 -5.67
N TYR A 119 -11.26 -10.29 -4.35
CA TYR A 119 -10.01 -10.75 -3.72
C TYR A 119 -10.22 -11.95 -2.79
N ILE A 120 -11.45 -12.42 -2.60
CA ILE A 120 -11.75 -13.59 -1.78
C ILE A 120 -11.49 -14.87 -2.60
N ASP A 121 -10.43 -15.58 -2.25
CA ASP A 121 -10.23 -16.97 -2.64
C ASP A 121 -10.54 -17.90 -1.45
N PRO A 122 -11.59 -18.76 -1.54
CA PRO A 122 -11.94 -19.70 -0.46
C PRO A 122 -10.79 -20.61 -0.02
N THR A 123 -9.87 -20.94 -0.94
CA THR A 123 -8.73 -21.83 -0.69
C THR A 123 -7.59 -21.12 0.05
N LEU A 124 -7.46 -19.80 -0.07
CA LEU A 124 -6.42 -19.00 0.58
C LEU A 124 -6.89 -18.37 1.90
N ARG A 125 -8.12 -18.68 2.34
CA ARG A 125 -8.65 -18.19 3.61
C ARG A 125 -7.66 -18.45 4.75
N GLN A 126 -7.26 -17.38 5.45
CA GLN A 126 -6.40 -17.48 6.63
C GLN A 126 -7.21 -17.94 7.86
N HIS A 127 -6.51 -18.45 8.87
CA HIS A 127 -7.10 -18.93 10.13
C HIS A 127 -8.18 -20.01 9.99
N LYS A 128 -7.98 -20.95 9.05
CA LYS A 128 -8.84 -22.14 8.93
C LYS A 128 -8.78 -22.97 10.21
N SER A 129 -9.94 -23.45 10.68
CA SER A 129 -9.97 -24.37 11.81
C SER A 129 -9.36 -25.72 11.42
N SER A 130 -8.81 -26.46 12.39
CA SER A 130 -8.22 -27.78 12.13
C SER A 130 -9.24 -28.76 11.53
N GLN A 131 -10.52 -28.65 11.92
CA GLN A 131 -11.61 -29.44 11.34
C GLN A 131 -11.84 -29.10 9.87
N PHE A 132 -11.77 -27.82 9.50
CA PHE A 132 -11.96 -27.38 8.12
C PHE A 132 -10.77 -27.77 7.25
N GLN A 133 -9.54 -27.68 7.76
CA GLN A 133 -8.34 -28.17 7.07
C GLN A 133 -8.42 -29.68 6.79
N ALA A 134 -8.87 -30.48 7.77
CA ALA A 134 -9.06 -31.92 7.57
C ALA A 134 -10.10 -32.24 6.48
N PHE A 135 -11.19 -31.47 6.43
CA PHE A 135 -12.21 -31.57 5.39
C PHE A 135 -11.67 -31.21 4.01
N GLU A 136 -10.91 -30.13 3.88
CA GLU A 136 -10.26 -29.76 2.61
C GLU A 136 -9.27 -30.84 2.15
N MET A 137 -8.50 -31.43 3.06
CA MET A 137 -7.58 -32.53 2.74
C MET A 137 -8.33 -33.79 2.26
N GLU A 138 -9.45 -34.15 2.89
CA GLU A 138 -10.29 -35.28 2.49
C GLU A 138 -10.89 -35.07 1.08
N LEU A 139 -11.33 -33.85 0.78
CA LEU A 139 -11.81 -33.49 -0.56
C LEU A 139 -10.69 -33.46 -1.60
N ALA A 140 -9.50 -32.98 -1.25
CA ALA A 140 -8.36 -32.92 -2.18
C ALA A 140 -7.82 -34.31 -2.56
N GLN A 141 -7.94 -35.29 -1.67
CA GLN A 141 -7.46 -36.67 -1.89
C GLN A 141 -8.48 -37.56 -2.62
N SER A 142 -9.77 -37.24 -2.53
CA SER A 142 -10.82 -38.05 -3.13
C SER A 142 -11.20 -37.52 -4.52
N ARG A 143 -11.68 -38.42 -5.39
CA ARG A 143 -12.32 -37.99 -6.64
C ARG A 143 -13.60 -37.24 -6.27
N ILE A 144 -13.78 -36.03 -6.80
CA ILE A 144 -14.99 -35.23 -6.57
C ILE A 144 -16.18 -35.93 -7.24
N THR A 145 -16.99 -36.61 -6.42
CA THR A 145 -18.27 -37.23 -6.79
C THR A 145 -19.29 -36.85 -5.71
N HIS A 146 -20.59 -36.99 -6.02
CA HIS A 146 -21.64 -36.65 -5.06
C HIS A 146 -21.47 -37.40 -3.72
N ASP A 147 -21.15 -38.70 -3.77
CA ASP A 147 -21.04 -39.54 -2.59
C ASP A 147 -19.78 -39.27 -1.76
N SER A 148 -18.66 -38.95 -2.41
CA SER A 148 -17.42 -38.60 -1.70
C SER A 148 -17.57 -37.26 -0.98
N VAL A 149 -18.17 -36.26 -1.62
CA VAL A 149 -18.46 -34.95 -1.01
C VAL A 149 -19.43 -35.09 0.16
N GLN A 150 -20.49 -35.89 0.01
CA GLN A 150 -21.45 -36.11 1.09
C GLN A 150 -20.81 -36.81 2.31
N THR A 151 -19.88 -37.73 2.07
CA THR A 151 -19.13 -38.42 3.13
C THR A 151 -18.20 -37.47 3.87
N ALA A 152 -17.40 -36.69 3.13
CA ALA A 152 -16.52 -35.68 3.70
C ALA A 152 -17.30 -34.63 4.53
N LEU A 153 -18.46 -34.19 4.03
CA LEU A 153 -19.31 -33.25 4.77
C LEU A 153 -19.85 -33.86 6.07
N LYS A 154 -20.27 -35.13 6.07
CA LYS A 154 -20.72 -35.83 7.28
C LYS A 154 -19.60 -35.93 8.31
N ASN A 155 -18.38 -36.23 7.87
CA ASN A 155 -17.21 -36.31 8.73
C ASN A 155 -16.88 -34.95 9.36
N TYR A 156 -16.89 -33.89 8.56
CA TYR A 156 -16.72 -32.52 9.03
C TYR A 156 -17.76 -32.12 10.09
N LEU A 157 -19.05 -32.38 9.85
CA LEU A 157 -20.12 -32.08 10.80
C LEU A 157 -19.98 -32.87 12.12
N ARG A 158 -19.51 -34.12 12.05
CA ARG A 158 -19.25 -34.94 13.23
C ARG A 158 -18.10 -34.35 14.06
N MET A 159 -17.02 -33.91 13.42
CA MET A 159 -15.90 -33.23 14.10
C MET A 159 -16.36 -31.93 14.76
N LEU A 160 -17.11 -31.09 14.03
CA LEU A 160 -17.64 -29.83 14.55
C LEU A 160 -18.54 -30.05 15.78
N ARG A 161 -19.43 -31.05 15.72
CA ARG A 161 -20.27 -31.44 16.86
C ARG A 161 -19.43 -31.82 18.07
N SER A 162 -18.38 -32.63 17.89
CA SER A 162 -17.53 -33.07 19.00
C SER A 162 -16.84 -31.90 19.70
N THR A 163 -16.29 -30.94 18.94
CA THR A 163 -15.65 -29.73 19.49
C THR A 163 -16.65 -28.83 20.20
N CYS A 164 -17.85 -28.66 19.63
CA CYS A 164 -18.92 -27.87 20.26
C CYS A 164 -19.36 -28.49 21.60
N CYS A 165 -19.59 -29.81 21.64
CA CYS A 165 -19.98 -30.52 22.86
C CYS A 165 -18.87 -30.47 23.93
N ALA A 166 -17.60 -30.64 23.53
CA ALA A 166 -16.47 -30.53 24.46
C ALA A 166 -16.35 -29.11 25.06
N ALA A 167 -16.54 -28.07 24.26
CA ALA A 167 -16.54 -26.69 24.73
C ALA A 167 -17.69 -26.40 25.71
N ALA A 168 -18.89 -26.96 25.46
CA ALA A 168 -20.02 -26.85 26.36
C ALA A 168 -19.77 -27.56 27.71
N ALA A 169 -19.16 -28.76 27.68
CA ALA A 169 -18.79 -29.50 28.88
C ALA A 169 -17.73 -28.76 29.71
N SER A 170 -16.69 -28.20 29.08
CA SER A 170 -15.64 -27.43 29.74
C SER A 170 -16.16 -26.15 30.40
N ARG A 171 -17.07 -25.40 29.75
CA ARG A 171 -17.70 -24.23 30.37
C ARG A 171 -18.54 -24.60 31.59
N ASN A 172 -19.24 -25.72 31.54
CA ASN A 172 -20.01 -26.21 32.70
C ASN A 172 -19.10 -26.58 33.87
N LEU A 173 -17.91 -27.14 33.63
CA LEU A 173 -16.90 -27.44 34.66
C LEU A 173 -16.30 -26.16 35.29
N HIS A 174 -16.01 -25.14 34.50
CA HIS A 174 -15.55 -23.84 35.03
C HIS A 174 -16.66 -23.08 35.78
N GLY A 175 -17.91 -23.22 35.34
CA GLY A 175 -19.08 -22.72 36.05
C GLY A 175 -19.23 -23.39 37.42
N THR A 176 -19.21 -24.72 37.49
CA THR A 176 -19.38 -25.47 38.74
C THR A 176 -18.20 -25.30 39.71
N GLN A 177 -16.96 -25.17 39.24
CA GLN A 177 -15.81 -24.83 40.10
C GLN A 177 -15.94 -23.43 40.73
N ARG A 178 -16.53 -22.45 40.04
CA ARG A 178 -16.81 -21.12 40.62
C ARG A 178 -17.93 -21.13 41.67
N TYR A 179 -18.88 -22.07 41.59
CA TYR A 179 -19.92 -22.22 42.61
C TYR A 179 -19.40 -22.93 43.86
N LEU A 180 -18.53 -23.94 43.73
CA LEU A 180 -17.96 -24.67 44.88
C LEU A 180 -16.92 -23.86 45.68
N LEU A 181 -16.22 -22.90 45.06
CA LEU A 181 -15.25 -22.02 45.73
C LEU A 181 -15.89 -20.80 46.42
N LYS A 182 -17.22 -20.61 46.32
CA LYS A 182 -17.96 -19.51 46.98
C LYS A 182 -18.81 -19.99 48.17
N THR A 183 -18.79 -21.28 48.48
CA THR A 183 -19.60 -21.92 49.53
C THR A 183 -18.78 -22.49 50.69
N THR A 184 -17.52 -22.08 50.82
CA THR A 184 -16.64 -22.28 51.98
C THR A 184 -16.02 -20.94 52.36
#